data_AF-L0F7K1-F1
#
_entry.id   AF-L0F7K1-F1
#
_cell.length_a   1.000
_cell.length_b   1.000
_cell.length_c   1.000
_cell.angle_alpha   90.00
_cell.angle_beta   90.00
_cell.angle_gamma   90.00
#
_symmetry.space_group_name_H-M   'P 1'
#
loop_
_entity.id
_entity.type
_entity.pdbx_description
1 polymer ?
#
loop_
_entity_poly.entity_id
_entity_poly.type
_entity_poly.pdbx_seq_one_letter_code
_entity_poly.pdbx_strand_id
1 'polypeptide(L)'
;MSKVDIKGIIYQQKLSNTELSNEASQIGKVMAYSEGEVKVVEKRYHARELFHEVLSGLSLDQFNKGVLELEARGIVKLERLPGTEPFQFAYVRPTFMLFFIFEKELRFDPTLDAEKVLEIIEEVNFIDGLKLEKQSGLTVTRINRAVEALENYMLVKTYQCEGTEPFTFAFAEYLKP
;
A
#
# COMPACT_ATOMS: atom_id res chain seq x y z
N MET A 1 26.92 13.20 -3.43
CA MET A 1 25.55 13.20 -4.00
C MET A 1 24.59 13.46 -2.85
N SER A 2 23.60 14.33 -3.03
CA SER A 2 22.56 14.57 -2.02
C SER A 2 21.72 13.31 -1.88
N LYS A 3 21.61 12.74 -0.68
CA LYS A 3 20.71 11.61 -0.42
C LYS A 3 19.26 12.10 -0.63
N VAL A 4 18.45 11.36 -1.38
CA VAL A 4 17.03 11.70 -1.56
C VAL A 4 16.33 11.65 -0.20
N ASP A 5 15.60 12.71 0.17
CA ASP A 5 14.86 12.78 1.43
C ASP A 5 13.48 12.10 1.31
N ILE A 6 13.50 10.77 1.30
CA ILE A 6 12.28 9.95 1.24
C ILE A 6 11.34 10.26 2.41
N LYS A 7 11.90 10.49 3.61
CA LYS A 7 11.13 10.86 4.81
C LYS A 7 10.37 12.15 4.60
N GLY A 8 11.03 13.17 4.05
CA GLY A 8 10.39 14.43 3.68
C GLY A 8 9.24 14.25 2.69
N ILE A 9 9.45 13.48 1.62
CA ILE A 9 8.42 13.21 0.60
C ILE A 9 7.20 12.51 1.21
N ILE A 10 7.43 11.41 1.95
CA ILE A 10 6.36 10.65 2.61
C ILE A 10 5.65 11.52 3.65
N TYR A 11 6.38 12.35 4.39
CA TYR A 11 5.79 13.24 5.39
C TYR A 11 4.84 14.26 4.76
N GLN A 12 5.23 14.90 3.65
CA GLN A 12 4.34 15.81 2.91
C GLN A 12 3.09 15.09 2.37
N GLN A 13 3.25 13.86 1.86
CA GLN A 13 2.14 13.04 1.38
C GLN A 13 1.18 12.60 2.52
N LYS A 14 1.70 12.39 3.73
CA LYS A 14 0.88 12.15 4.93
C LYS A 14 0.10 13.39 5.32
N LEU A 15 0.74 14.57 5.31
CA LEU A 15 0.09 15.85 5.62
C LEU A 15 -1.05 16.20 4.66
N SER A 16 -0.96 15.84 3.38
CA SER A 16 -2.09 16.03 2.45
C SER A 16 -3.29 15.11 2.76
N ASN A 17 -3.09 14.10 3.61
CA ASN A 17 -4.08 13.07 3.95
C ASN A 17 -4.49 13.05 5.43
N THR A 18 -4.12 14.06 6.23
CA THR A 18 -4.35 14.07 7.69
C THR A 18 -5.80 14.26 8.11
N GLU A 19 -6.68 14.77 7.24
CA GLU A 19 -8.08 15.04 7.59
C GLU A 19 -9.04 13.95 7.12
N LEU A 20 -8.78 12.67 7.45
CA LEU A 20 -9.74 11.60 7.18
C LEU A 20 -10.97 11.72 8.09
N SER A 21 -12.15 11.39 7.56
CA SER A 21 -13.33 11.18 8.43
C SER A 21 -13.08 10.07 9.47
N ASN A 22 -13.91 10.05 10.51
CA ASN A 22 -13.86 8.99 11.50
C ASN A 22 -14.14 7.61 10.86
N GLU A 23 -15.09 7.55 9.93
CA GLU A 23 -15.41 6.36 9.15
C GLU A 23 -14.20 5.83 8.37
N ALA A 24 -13.58 6.69 7.54
CA ALA A 24 -12.41 6.34 6.75
C ALA A 24 -11.22 5.93 7.64
N SER A 25 -11.04 6.62 8.78
CA SER A 25 -9.99 6.32 9.75
C SER A 25 -10.17 4.94 10.39
N GLN A 26 -11.38 4.58 10.81
CA GLN A 26 -11.65 3.27 11.43
C GLN A 26 -11.42 2.13 10.43
N ILE A 27 -11.93 2.27 9.21
CA ILE A 27 -11.76 1.28 8.14
C ILE A 27 -10.28 1.10 7.81
N GLY A 28 -9.55 2.21 7.65
CA GLY A 28 -8.13 2.16 7.32
C GLY A 28 -7.27 1.47 8.38
N LYS A 29 -7.56 1.70 9.67
CA LYS A 29 -6.90 1.01 10.79
C LYS A 29 -7.10 -0.50 10.75
N VAL A 30 -8.34 -0.95 10.50
CA VAL A 30 -8.66 -2.38 10.41
C VAL A 30 -7.88 -3.03 9.26
N MET A 31 -7.86 -2.40 8.09
CA MET A 31 -7.12 -2.89 6.94
C MET A 31 -5.60 -2.94 7.19
N ALA A 32 -5.03 -1.90 7.81
CA ALA A 32 -3.61 -1.83 8.11
C ALA A 32 -3.17 -2.92 9.11
N TYR A 33 -3.94 -3.11 10.19
CA TYR A 33 -3.65 -4.10 11.22
C TYR A 33 -3.66 -5.55 10.69
N SER A 34 -4.58 -5.85 9.75
CA SER A 34 -4.79 -7.23 9.30
C SER A 34 -3.69 -7.79 8.37
N GLU A 35 -2.80 -6.94 7.83
CA GLU A 35 -1.75 -7.34 6.87
C GLU A 35 -0.32 -7.33 7.42
N GLY A 36 -0.17 -7.55 8.72
CA GLY A 36 1.09 -7.38 9.44
C GLY A 36 2.25 -8.30 9.04
N GLU A 37 2.05 -9.51 8.46
CA GLU A 37 3.17 -10.47 8.29
C GLU A 37 2.96 -11.68 7.34
N VAL A 38 1.76 -11.91 6.77
CA VAL A 38 1.46 -13.18 6.04
C VAL A 38 1.86 -13.11 4.56
N LYS A 39 2.49 -14.21 4.10
CA LYS A 39 3.27 -14.35 2.86
C LYS A 39 2.43 -14.41 1.58
N VAL A 40 3.03 -13.87 0.53
CA VAL A 40 2.80 -14.08 -0.92
C VAL A 40 1.94 -13.04 -1.63
N VAL A 41 0.74 -12.67 -1.16
CA VAL A 41 -0.16 -11.78 -1.94
C VAL A 41 -0.79 -10.70 -1.05
N GLU A 42 -0.86 -9.48 -1.56
CA GLU A 42 -1.63 -8.38 -0.93
C GLU A 42 -3.10 -8.78 -0.77
N LYS A 43 -3.67 -8.54 0.42
CA LYS A 43 -5.04 -8.94 0.71
C LYS A 43 -5.99 -8.04 -0.08
N ARG A 44 -6.96 -8.68 -0.73
CA ARG A 44 -8.15 -8.01 -1.28
C ARG A 44 -9.30 -8.32 -0.33
N TYR A 45 -10.02 -7.30 0.09
CA TYR A 45 -11.10 -7.45 1.05
C TYR A 45 -12.42 -7.45 0.31
N HIS A 46 -13.21 -8.52 0.46
CA HIS A 46 -14.59 -8.47 0.00
C HIS A 46 -15.38 -7.48 0.87
N ALA A 47 -16.18 -6.61 0.26
CA ALA A 47 -16.84 -5.49 0.94
C ALA A 47 -17.67 -5.95 2.15
N ARG A 48 -18.38 -7.07 2.00
CA ARG A 48 -19.16 -7.68 3.10
C ARG A 48 -18.28 -8.13 4.26
N GLU A 49 -17.14 -8.76 3.97
CA GLU A 49 -16.23 -9.28 4.99
C GLU A 49 -15.57 -8.13 5.74
N LEU A 50 -15.07 -7.13 5.00
CA LEU A 50 -14.53 -5.92 5.61
C LEU A 50 -15.59 -5.21 6.46
N PHE A 51 -16.81 -5.07 5.97
CA PHE A 51 -17.90 -4.51 6.76
C PHE A 51 -18.12 -5.28 8.07
N HIS A 52 -18.07 -6.62 8.05
CA HIS A 52 -18.12 -7.44 9.26
C HIS A 52 -16.95 -7.20 10.22
N GLU A 53 -15.74 -6.93 9.71
CA GLU A 53 -14.57 -6.59 10.54
C GLU A 53 -14.72 -5.20 11.20
N VAL A 54 -15.38 -4.23 10.55
CA VAL A 54 -15.60 -2.86 11.07
C VAL A 54 -16.97 -2.66 11.75
N LEU A 55 -17.85 -3.68 11.71
CA LEU A 55 -19.29 -3.59 12.02
C LEU A 55 -19.62 -3.15 13.46
N SER A 56 -18.67 -3.26 14.39
CA SER A 56 -18.88 -2.79 15.77
C SER A 56 -18.96 -1.27 15.90
N GLY A 57 -18.57 -0.50 14.87
CA GLY A 57 -18.48 0.96 14.93
C GLY A 57 -19.32 1.74 13.92
N LEU A 58 -19.75 1.15 12.80
CA LEU A 58 -20.29 1.88 11.65
C LEU A 58 -21.59 1.29 11.09
N SER A 59 -22.52 2.16 10.68
CA SER A 59 -23.63 1.76 9.80
C SER A 59 -23.13 1.46 8.38
N LEU A 60 -23.96 0.79 7.56
CA LEU A 60 -23.61 0.48 6.18
C LEU A 60 -23.35 1.74 5.33
N ASP A 61 -24.15 2.80 5.52
CA ASP A 61 -23.96 4.06 4.80
C ASP A 61 -22.63 4.73 5.17
N GLN A 62 -22.32 4.76 6.46
CA GLN A 62 -21.03 5.24 6.97
C GLN A 62 -19.85 4.43 6.43
N PHE A 63 -20.00 3.10 6.37
CA PHE A 63 -18.99 2.22 5.79
C PHE A 63 -18.75 2.55 4.31
N ASN A 64 -19.80 2.59 3.50
CA ASN A 64 -19.70 2.93 2.08
C ASN A 64 -19.05 4.31 1.90
N LYS A 65 -19.49 5.33 2.65
CA LYS A 65 -18.92 6.68 2.60
C LYS A 65 -17.44 6.70 2.97
N GLY A 66 -17.05 6.00 4.03
CA GLY A 66 -15.67 5.92 4.47
C GLY A 66 -14.76 5.26 3.43
N VAL A 67 -15.20 4.16 2.82
CA VAL A 67 -14.43 3.50 1.74
C VAL A 67 -14.29 4.38 0.50
N LEU A 68 -15.36 5.08 0.09
CA LEU A 68 -15.30 6.00 -1.04
C LEU A 68 -14.38 7.19 -0.79
N GLU A 69 -14.32 7.70 0.44
CA GLU A 69 -13.35 8.73 0.81
C GLU A 69 -11.91 8.20 0.69
N LEU A 70 -11.64 6.99 1.18
CA LEU A 70 -10.32 6.37 1.05
C LEU A 70 -9.94 6.18 -0.43
N GLU A 71 -10.87 5.79 -1.29
CA GLU A 71 -10.64 5.68 -2.74
C GLU A 71 -10.35 7.05 -3.37
N ALA A 72 -11.14 8.07 -3.04
CA ALA A 72 -10.98 9.43 -3.55
C ALA A 72 -9.61 10.03 -3.21
N ARG A 73 -8.98 9.57 -2.13
CA ARG A 73 -7.62 9.96 -1.72
C ARG A 73 -6.51 9.03 -2.24
N GLY A 74 -6.85 8.01 -3.03
CA GLY A 74 -5.89 7.03 -3.54
C GLY A 74 -5.35 6.04 -2.50
N ILE A 75 -5.95 6.01 -1.30
CA ILE A 75 -5.53 5.14 -0.19
C ILE A 75 -5.94 3.69 -0.43
N VAL A 76 -7.04 3.49 -1.16
CA VAL A 76 -7.52 2.18 -1.60
C VAL A 76 -7.94 2.24 -3.08
N LYS A 77 -7.99 1.08 -3.73
CA LYS A 77 -8.59 0.89 -5.05
C LYS A 77 -9.83 0.02 -4.89
N LEU A 78 -10.92 0.39 -5.57
CA LEU A 78 -12.18 -0.37 -5.51
C LEU A 78 -12.40 -1.18 -6.79
N GLU A 79 -12.90 -2.39 -6.62
CA GLU A 79 -13.43 -3.20 -7.70
C GLU A 79 -14.96 -3.20 -7.60
N ARG A 80 -15.63 -2.74 -8.67
CA ARG A 80 -17.10 -2.63 -8.73
C ARG A 80 -17.63 -3.73 -9.64
N LEU A 81 -18.49 -4.59 -9.10
CA LEU A 81 -19.14 -5.67 -9.85
C LEU A 81 -20.66 -5.51 -9.77
N PRO A 82 -21.43 -5.94 -10.79
CA PRO A 82 -22.89 -5.98 -10.70
C PRO A 82 -23.37 -6.87 -9.55
N GLY A 83 -24.49 -6.50 -8.92
CA GLY A 83 -25.15 -7.33 -7.90
C GLY A 83 -24.51 -7.28 -6.51
N THR A 84 -23.69 -6.26 -6.22
CA THR A 84 -23.03 -6.09 -4.91
C THR A 84 -23.88 -5.37 -3.87
N GLU A 85 -25.11 -4.96 -4.22
CA GLU A 85 -26.06 -4.35 -3.29
C GLU A 85 -26.16 -5.16 -1.98
N PRO A 86 -26.14 -4.49 -0.80
CA PRO A 86 -26.24 -3.04 -0.62
C PRO A 86 -24.87 -2.30 -0.56
N PHE A 87 -23.79 -2.95 -1.01
CA PHE A 87 -22.45 -2.36 -1.09
C PHE A 87 -22.22 -1.73 -2.47
N GLN A 88 -21.55 -0.58 -2.50
CA GLN A 88 -21.23 0.14 -3.75
C GLN A 88 -20.02 -0.43 -4.51
N PHE A 89 -19.35 -1.43 -3.94
CA PHE A 89 -18.15 -2.08 -4.46
C PHE A 89 -18.13 -3.54 -4.00
N ALA A 90 -17.48 -4.41 -4.78
CA ALA A 90 -17.28 -5.81 -4.45
C ALA A 90 -16.03 -6.01 -3.58
N TYR A 91 -14.93 -5.38 -3.99
CA TYR A 91 -13.63 -5.54 -3.32
C TYR A 91 -12.97 -4.21 -3.05
N VAL A 92 -12.22 -4.17 -1.96
CA VAL A 92 -11.35 -3.07 -1.55
C VAL A 92 -9.92 -3.59 -1.52
N ARG A 93 -9.01 -2.94 -2.23
CA ARG A 93 -7.58 -3.26 -2.22
C ARG A 93 -6.80 -2.08 -1.63
N PRO A 94 -6.00 -2.27 -0.57
CA PRO A 94 -5.05 -1.26 -0.09
C PRO A 94 -4.08 -0.82 -1.19
N THR A 95 -3.67 0.44 -1.18
CA THR A 95 -2.45 0.89 -1.86
C THR A 95 -1.31 1.04 -0.85
N PHE A 96 -0.08 1.24 -1.32
CA PHE A 96 1.04 1.59 -0.43
C PHE A 96 0.70 2.73 0.55
N MET A 97 -0.11 3.72 0.12
CA MET A 97 -0.46 4.91 0.93
C MET A 97 -1.16 4.55 2.24
N LEU A 98 -2.02 3.52 2.25
CA LEU A 98 -2.68 3.04 3.46
C LEU A 98 -1.65 2.76 4.57
N PHE A 99 -0.57 2.05 4.21
CA PHE A 99 0.44 1.61 5.17
C PHE A 99 1.27 2.77 5.71
N PHE A 100 1.55 3.78 4.90
CA PHE A 100 2.20 5.00 5.39
C PHE A 100 1.29 5.80 6.32
N ILE A 101 0.02 6.00 5.95
CA ILE A 101 -0.93 6.79 6.76
C ILE A 101 -1.19 6.12 8.11
N PHE A 102 -1.37 4.79 8.12
CA PHE A 102 -1.67 4.01 9.32
C PHE A 102 -0.44 3.28 9.89
N GLU A 103 0.76 3.84 9.73
CA GLU A 103 2.01 3.19 10.15
C GLU A 103 2.04 2.79 11.63
N LYS A 104 1.32 3.54 12.49
CA LYS A 104 1.23 3.27 13.93
C LYS A 104 0.50 1.97 14.26
N GLU A 105 -0.28 1.45 13.31
CA GLU A 105 -1.01 0.19 13.44
C GLU A 105 -0.17 -1.00 12.94
N LEU A 106 1.00 -0.74 12.35
CA LEU A 106 1.89 -1.75 11.79
C LEU A 106 2.96 -2.18 12.80
N ARG A 107 3.41 -3.43 12.67
CA ARG A 107 4.56 -3.96 13.43
C ARG A 107 5.93 -3.62 12.81
N PHE A 108 5.91 -2.90 11.69
CA PHE A 108 7.09 -2.50 10.93
C PHE A 108 6.94 -1.05 10.48
N ASP A 109 8.06 -0.44 10.09
CA ASP A 109 8.07 0.93 9.58
C ASP A 109 8.14 0.92 8.04
N PRO A 110 7.06 1.30 7.34
CA PRO A 110 7.03 1.31 5.87
C PRO A 110 7.99 2.35 5.26
N THR A 111 8.34 3.39 6.02
CA THR A 111 9.33 4.40 5.59
C THR A 111 10.72 3.81 5.59
N LEU A 112 11.09 3.06 6.64
CA LEU A 112 12.36 2.34 6.67
C LEU A 112 12.44 1.25 5.59
N ASP A 113 11.33 0.59 5.28
CA ASP A 113 11.27 -0.38 4.18
C ASP A 113 11.57 0.28 2.83
N ALA A 114 10.93 1.43 2.55
CA ALA A 114 11.16 2.19 1.32
C ALA A 114 12.61 2.69 1.23
N GLU A 115 13.18 3.21 2.32
CA GLU A 115 14.60 3.62 2.38
C GLU A 115 15.53 2.45 2.07
N LYS A 116 15.31 1.29 2.71
CA LYS A 116 16.14 0.10 2.51
C LYS A 116 16.05 -0.44 1.09
N VAL A 117 14.85 -0.48 0.53
CA VAL A 117 14.62 -0.92 -0.85
C VAL A 117 15.29 0.04 -1.83
N LEU A 118 15.16 1.36 -1.63
CA LEU A 118 15.81 2.34 -2.49
C LEU A 118 17.33 2.19 -2.46
N GLU A 119 17.94 2.06 -1.28
CA GLU A 119 19.39 1.90 -1.14
C GLU A 119 19.92 0.70 -1.94
N ILE A 120 19.22 -0.44 -1.90
CA ILE A 120 19.60 -1.63 -2.66
C ILE A 120 19.45 -1.39 -4.18
N ILE A 121 18.35 -0.76 -4.60
CA ILE A 121 18.11 -0.47 -6.02
C ILE A 121 19.13 0.57 -6.54
N GLU A 122 19.51 1.56 -5.72
CA GLU A 122 20.54 2.56 -6.03
C GLU A 122 21.91 1.91 -6.23
N GLU A 123 22.30 0.95 -5.38
CA GLU A 123 23.58 0.25 -5.47
C GLU A 123 23.68 -0.64 -6.71
N VAL A 124 22.61 -1.38 -7.02
CA VAL A 124 22.59 -2.38 -8.09
C VAL A 124 22.11 -1.79 -9.43
N ASN A 125 21.48 -0.61 -9.39
CA ASN A 125 20.80 0.11 -10.47
C ASN A 125 19.60 -0.62 -11.11
N PHE A 126 19.61 -1.95 -11.19
CA PHE A 126 18.57 -2.76 -11.82
C PHE A 126 18.43 -4.12 -11.13
N ILE A 127 17.28 -4.42 -10.51
CA ILE A 127 17.12 -5.61 -9.67
C ILE A 127 15.74 -6.25 -9.83
N ASP A 128 15.68 -7.59 -9.77
CA ASP A 128 14.44 -8.36 -9.72
C ASP A 128 13.94 -8.55 -8.27
N GLY A 129 12.66 -8.89 -8.11
CA GLY A 129 12.03 -9.05 -6.80
C GLY A 129 12.70 -10.10 -5.91
N LEU A 130 13.14 -11.24 -6.47
CA LEU A 130 13.78 -12.31 -5.69
C LEU A 130 15.14 -11.89 -5.13
N LYS A 131 15.95 -11.20 -5.93
CA LYS A 131 17.22 -10.63 -5.46
C LYS A 131 16.98 -9.55 -4.41
N LEU A 132 15.97 -8.70 -4.61
CA LEU A 132 15.61 -7.66 -3.67
C LEU A 132 15.13 -8.25 -2.33
N GLU A 133 14.35 -9.33 -2.35
CA GLU A 133 13.96 -10.09 -1.16
C GLU A 133 15.17 -10.65 -0.42
N LYS A 134 16.09 -11.31 -1.15
CA LYS A 134 17.29 -11.88 -0.55
C LYS A 134 18.20 -10.84 0.12
N GLN A 135 18.34 -9.66 -0.50
CA GLN A 135 19.22 -8.61 0.02
C GLN A 135 18.55 -7.77 1.12
N SER A 136 17.26 -7.47 0.98
CA SER A 136 16.54 -6.66 1.95
C SER A 136 16.08 -7.46 3.18
N GLY A 137 15.88 -8.77 3.04
CA GLY A 137 15.25 -9.60 4.08
C GLY A 137 13.79 -9.20 4.38
N LEU A 138 13.19 -8.34 3.55
CA LEU A 138 11.79 -7.95 3.65
C LEU A 138 10.92 -9.03 3.02
N THR A 139 9.66 -9.12 3.44
CA THR A 139 8.70 -10.00 2.80
C THR A 139 8.28 -9.44 1.43
N VAL A 140 7.85 -10.32 0.52
CA VAL A 140 7.31 -9.92 -0.80
C VAL A 140 6.32 -8.76 -0.72
N THR A 141 5.35 -8.82 0.21
CA THR A 141 4.33 -7.77 0.36
C THR A 141 4.93 -6.42 0.76
N ARG A 142 5.93 -6.42 1.67
CA ARG A 142 6.63 -5.19 2.07
C ARG A 142 7.46 -4.62 0.92
N ILE A 143 8.06 -5.49 0.11
CA ILE A 143 8.79 -5.11 -1.10
C ILE A 143 7.86 -4.50 -2.13
N ASN A 144 6.73 -5.14 -2.45
CA ASN A 144 5.78 -4.63 -3.42
C ASN A 144 5.27 -3.23 -3.04
N ARG A 145 4.93 -3.02 -1.76
CA ARG A 145 4.48 -1.70 -1.26
C ARG A 145 5.59 -0.65 -1.31
N ALA A 146 6.81 -1.02 -0.92
CA ALA A 146 7.97 -0.12 -0.98
C ALA A 146 8.27 0.28 -2.43
N VAL A 147 8.28 -0.67 -3.35
CA VAL A 147 8.52 -0.42 -4.78
C VAL A 147 7.38 0.40 -5.41
N GLU A 148 6.11 0.10 -5.10
CA GLU A 148 4.96 0.92 -5.56
C GLU A 148 5.10 2.37 -5.08
N ALA A 149 5.51 2.57 -3.82
CA ALA A 149 5.75 3.91 -3.28
C ALA A 149 6.89 4.65 -3.99
N LEU A 150 8.04 4.00 -4.18
CA LEU A 150 9.21 4.59 -4.84
C LEU A 150 8.94 4.90 -6.32
N GLU A 151 8.16 4.06 -7.00
CA GLU A 151 7.70 4.32 -8.36
C GLU A 151 6.75 5.50 -8.42
N ASN A 152 5.79 5.59 -7.49
CA ASN A 152 4.89 6.73 -7.39
C ASN A 152 5.64 8.06 -7.16
N TYR A 153 6.78 8.02 -6.48
CA TYR A 153 7.64 9.19 -6.26
C TYR A 153 8.67 9.42 -7.38
N MET A 154 8.60 8.67 -8.49
CA MET A 154 9.52 8.79 -9.62
C MET A 154 10.99 8.56 -9.27
N LEU A 155 11.27 7.80 -8.20
CA LEU A 155 12.63 7.42 -7.78
C LEU A 155 13.07 6.10 -8.40
N VAL A 156 12.10 5.25 -8.72
CA VAL A 156 12.29 3.95 -9.34
C VAL A 156 11.33 3.83 -10.51
N LYS A 157 11.72 3.09 -11.54
CA LYS A 157 10.83 2.66 -12.61
C LYS A 157 10.65 1.15 -12.53
N THR A 158 9.41 0.67 -12.57
CA THR A 158 9.15 -0.77 -12.62
C THR A 158 8.82 -1.24 -14.03
N TYR A 159 9.13 -2.51 -14.27
CA TYR A 159 8.77 -3.21 -15.50
C TYR A 159 7.87 -4.37 -15.12
N GLN A 160 6.69 -4.46 -15.75
CA GLN A 160 5.73 -5.54 -15.51
C GLN A 160 5.79 -6.56 -16.64
N CYS A 161 5.75 -7.85 -16.28
CA CYS A 161 5.68 -8.97 -17.21
C CYS A 161 4.63 -9.97 -16.72
N GLU A 162 4.10 -10.80 -17.61
CA GLU A 162 3.29 -11.95 -17.18
C GLU A 162 4.15 -12.92 -16.35
N GLY A 163 3.57 -13.47 -15.28
CA GLY A 163 4.26 -14.46 -14.43
C GLY A 163 5.26 -13.89 -13.41
N THR A 164 5.18 -12.60 -13.09
CA THR A 164 6.04 -11.98 -12.05
C THR A 164 5.57 -12.25 -10.62
N GLU A 165 4.40 -12.88 -10.45
CA GLU A 165 3.91 -13.27 -9.14
C GLU A 165 4.97 -14.09 -8.39
N PRO A 166 5.20 -13.81 -7.09
CA PRO A 166 4.35 -12.99 -6.21
C PRO A 166 4.68 -11.48 -6.21
N PHE A 167 5.67 -11.04 -7.00
CA PHE A 167 6.03 -9.63 -7.13
C PHE A 167 5.11 -8.92 -8.14
N THR A 168 4.81 -7.65 -7.86
CA THR A 168 4.01 -6.79 -8.76
C THR A 168 4.83 -6.22 -9.92
N PHE A 169 6.12 -6.56 -10.00
CA PHE A 169 7.08 -6.13 -11.01
C PHE A 169 8.07 -7.25 -11.34
N ALA A 170 8.57 -7.27 -12.56
CA ALA A 170 9.68 -8.11 -13.00
C ALA A 170 11.02 -7.52 -12.53
N PHE A 171 11.20 -6.21 -12.76
CA PHE A 171 12.42 -5.49 -12.45
C PHE A 171 12.10 -4.08 -11.95
N ALA A 172 12.96 -3.59 -11.06
CA ALA A 172 12.98 -2.22 -10.57
C ALA A 172 14.31 -1.57 -10.95
N GLU A 173 14.24 -0.38 -11.56
CA GLU A 173 15.39 0.39 -12.04
C GLU A 173 15.48 1.72 -11.31
N TYR A 174 16.66 2.10 -10.83
CA TYR A 174 16.87 3.40 -10.22
C TYR A 174 16.76 4.52 -11.26
N LEU A 175 15.96 5.54 -10.98
CA LEU A 175 15.92 6.75 -11.78
C LEU A 175 16.90 7.76 -11.17
N LYS A 176 18.03 7.99 -11.86
CA LYS A 176 18.97 9.03 -11.44
C LYS A 176 18.26 10.40 -11.46
N PRO A 177 18.24 11.14 -10.35
CA PRO A 177 17.70 12.50 -10.30
C PRO A 177 18.55 13.49 -11.09
#